data_AF-A0A9W7M4X1-F1
#
_entry.id   AF-A0A9W7M4X1-F1
#
_cell.length_a   1.000
_cell.length_b   1.000
_cell.length_c   1.000
_cell.angle_alpha   90.00
_cell.angle_beta   90.00
_cell.angle_gamma   90.00
#
_symmetry.space_group_name_H-M   'P 1'
#
loop_
_entity.id
_entity.type
_entity.pdbx_description
1 polymer ?
#
loop_
_entity_poly.entity_id
_entity_poly.type
_entity_poly.pdbx_seq_one_letter_code
_entity_poly.pdbx_strand_id
1 'polypeptide(L)'
;MEQPSSPGTDPVELKNSIEELLKFTLKSHLNSTLELDIGLSKPFCSSLLNHPSTNPVSPNPSEASQNPLYKQLARALYEIITFGSLQGLAGCDKMMPFYQGSDLKQQEEWFDLAHKEGSQLAEILKNINFELHVQEPFFTQLQDGIKTIEGRCAVGDYNRIASGALILFNKCLVLEVQDVCHYASFFEMLEAETLAKVLPGVKTIDEGVQVYRKFYTEEKEMTNGVVAIGVAKVAAQPYLPLARLLLGLKHDGILSLLNREHLAGSMP
;
A
#
# COMPACT_ATOMS: atom_id res chain seq x y z
N MET A 1 18.52 9.57 8.90
CA MET A 1 17.68 8.57 8.21
C MET A 1 17.40 7.47 9.22
N GLU A 2 16.16 7.02 9.30
CA GLU A 2 15.72 6.06 10.33
C GLU A 2 16.06 4.63 9.93
N GLN A 3 16.47 3.84 10.91
CA GLN A 3 16.74 2.41 10.75
C GLN A 3 15.43 1.68 10.34
N PRO A 4 15.50 0.68 9.45
CA PRO A 4 14.35 -0.19 9.22
C PRO A 4 13.91 -0.83 10.53
N SER A 5 12.61 -0.74 10.83
CA SER A 5 12.00 -1.44 11.96
C SER A 5 12.06 -2.96 11.76
N SER A 6 11.91 -3.71 12.84
CA SER A 6 11.64 -5.15 12.73
C SER A 6 10.31 -5.36 11.97
N PRO A 7 10.13 -6.47 11.24
CA PRO A 7 8.88 -6.77 10.56
C PRO A 7 7.69 -6.72 11.52
N GLY A 8 6.57 -6.15 11.08
CA GLY A 8 5.29 -6.37 11.77
C GLY A 8 4.84 -7.81 11.55
N THR A 9 4.28 -8.46 12.58
CA THR A 9 3.76 -9.84 12.52
C THR A 9 2.28 -9.97 12.86
N ASP A 10 1.64 -8.83 13.16
CA ASP A 10 0.19 -8.79 13.36
C ASP A 10 -0.55 -8.91 12.02
N PRO A 11 -1.79 -9.43 12.01
CA PRO A 11 -2.60 -9.47 10.80
C PRO A 11 -2.69 -8.07 10.16
N VAL A 12 -2.46 -7.99 8.85
CA VAL A 12 -2.51 -6.69 8.16
C VAL A 12 -3.95 -6.19 8.11
N GLU A 13 -4.22 -5.11 8.82
CA GLU A 13 -5.53 -4.47 8.81
C GLU A 13 -5.71 -3.59 7.57
N LEU A 14 -6.84 -3.74 6.88
CA LEU A 14 -7.19 -2.91 5.72
C LEU A 14 -7.10 -1.41 6.03
N LYS A 15 -7.57 -0.99 7.20
CA LYS A 15 -7.54 0.41 7.66
C LYS A 15 -6.14 1.03 7.58
N ASN A 16 -5.11 0.24 7.86
CA ASN A 16 -3.73 0.70 7.94
C ASN A 16 -3.02 0.68 6.59
N SER A 17 -3.59 0.02 5.58
CA SER A 17 -2.97 -0.24 4.27
C SER A 17 -3.67 0.44 3.10
N ILE A 18 -4.97 0.74 3.22
CA ILE A 18 -5.79 1.23 2.11
C ILE A 18 -5.29 2.56 1.51
N GLU A 19 -4.72 3.46 2.31
CA GLU A 19 -4.18 4.73 1.81
C GLU A 19 -2.99 4.52 0.87
N GLU A 20 -1.98 3.76 1.30
CA GLU A 20 -0.78 3.48 0.49
C GLU A 20 -1.14 2.58 -0.70
N LEU A 21 -2.08 1.65 -0.54
CA LEU A 21 -2.58 0.81 -1.61
C LEU A 21 -3.28 1.62 -2.71
N LEU A 22 -4.16 2.55 -2.34
CA LEU A 22 -4.84 3.43 -3.29
C LEU A 22 -3.85 4.34 -4.01
N LYS A 23 -2.94 4.95 -3.25
CA LYS A 23 -1.88 5.81 -3.80
C LYS A 23 -0.99 5.05 -4.78
N PHE A 24 -0.58 3.82 -4.44
CA PHE A 24 0.17 2.93 -5.34
C PHE A 24 -0.63 2.65 -6.61
N THR A 25 -1.89 2.26 -6.49
CA THR A 25 -2.76 1.92 -7.63
C THR A 25 -2.91 3.10 -8.58
N LEU A 26 -3.19 4.30 -8.06
CA LEU A 26 -3.31 5.53 -8.86
C LEU A 26 -1.98 5.91 -9.55
N LYS A 27 -0.84 5.80 -8.84
CA LYS A 27 0.48 6.08 -9.42
C LYS A 27 0.85 5.10 -10.53
N SER A 28 0.59 3.80 -10.32
CA SER A 28 0.85 2.76 -11.32
C SER A 28 0.00 2.96 -12.57
N HIS A 29 -1.25 3.41 -12.42
CA HIS A 29 -2.09 3.81 -13.56
C HIS A 29 -1.52 5.00 -14.33
N LEU A 30 -1.11 6.07 -13.62
CA LEU A 30 -0.49 7.25 -14.24
C LEU A 30 0.75 6.89 -15.07
N ASN A 31 1.60 6.04 -14.48
CA ASN A 31 2.84 5.56 -15.07
C ASN A 31 2.63 4.47 -16.12
N SER A 32 1.39 3.99 -16.32
CA SER A 32 1.05 2.91 -17.27
C SER A 32 1.78 1.60 -16.97
N THR A 33 2.04 1.35 -15.68
CA THR A 33 2.65 0.11 -15.15
C THR A 33 1.64 -0.79 -14.46
N LEU A 34 0.39 -0.34 -14.31
CA LEU A 34 -0.71 -1.14 -13.78
C LEU A 34 -1.18 -2.16 -14.82
N GLU A 35 -1.35 -3.41 -14.40
CA GLU A 35 -1.78 -4.52 -15.27
C GLU A 35 -3.22 -4.36 -15.79
N LEU A 36 -4.03 -3.54 -15.11
CA LEU A 36 -5.43 -3.31 -15.41
C LEU A 36 -5.64 -1.81 -15.70
N ASP A 37 -6.29 -1.50 -16.82
CA ASP A 37 -6.82 -0.16 -17.06
C ASP A 37 -8.05 0.07 -16.18
N ILE A 38 -7.94 1.00 -15.23
CA ILE A 38 -9.03 1.34 -14.30
C ILE A 38 -10.04 2.32 -14.91
N GLY A 39 -9.90 2.72 -16.18
CA GLY A 39 -10.86 3.55 -16.90
C GLY A 39 -10.95 5.00 -16.41
N LEU A 40 -10.01 5.43 -15.55
CA LEU A 40 -9.92 6.80 -15.05
C LEU A 40 -8.96 7.61 -15.91
N SER A 41 -9.29 8.89 -16.16
CA SER A 41 -8.40 9.76 -16.93
C SER A 41 -7.13 10.10 -16.12
N LYS A 42 -5.98 10.19 -16.78
CA LYS A 42 -4.72 10.59 -16.12
C LYS A 42 -4.84 11.94 -15.38
N PRO A 43 -5.48 12.99 -15.93
CA PRO A 43 -5.70 14.23 -15.20
C PRO A 43 -6.52 14.05 -13.92
N PHE A 44 -7.54 13.19 -13.94
CA PHE A 44 -8.36 12.90 -12.77
C PHE A 44 -7.56 12.18 -11.67
N CYS A 45 -6.77 11.16 -12.01
CA CYS A 45 -5.90 10.48 -11.04
C CYS A 45 -4.83 11.42 -10.46
N SER A 46 -4.22 12.27 -11.29
CA SER A 46 -3.29 13.30 -10.82
C SER A 46 -3.98 14.30 -9.88
N SER A 47 -5.25 14.62 -10.13
CA SER A 47 -6.03 15.50 -9.28
C SER A 47 -6.26 14.88 -7.90
N LEU A 48 -6.66 13.60 -7.85
CA LEU A 48 -6.85 12.87 -6.60
C LEU A 48 -5.58 12.82 -5.74
N LEU A 49 -4.41 12.65 -6.36
CA LEU A 49 -3.13 12.55 -5.66
C LEU A 49 -2.62 13.89 -5.11
N ASN A 50 -2.88 15.01 -5.80
CA ASN A 50 -2.19 16.27 -5.57
C ASN A 50 -3.07 17.41 -5.02
N HIS A 51 -4.40 17.40 -5.22
CA HIS A 51 -5.23 18.50 -4.72
C HIS A 51 -5.58 18.32 -3.23
N PRO A 52 -5.34 19.35 -2.39
CA PRO A 52 -5.86 19.38 -1.04
C PRO A 52 -7.39 19.56 -1.05
N SER A 53 -8.06 19.03 -0.04
CA SER A 53 -9.48 19.31 0.21
C SER A 53 -9.73 20.82 0.31
N THR A 54 -10.52 21.38 -0.60
CA THR A 54 -11.03 22.74 -0.43
C THR A 54 -12.30 22.71 0.40
N ASN A 55 -12.22 22.94 1.72
CA ASN A 55 -13.39 23.24 2.56
C ASN A 55 -13.88 24.68 2.23
N PRO A 56 -15.09 24.91 1.67
CA PRO A 56 -15.53 26.26 1.33
C PRO A 56 -16.10 27.06 2.51
N VAL A 57 -16.19 26.49 3.72
CA VAL A 57 -16.85 27.15 4.86
C VAL A 57 -16.07 26.89 6.15
N SER A 58 -15.01 27.65 6.41
CA SER A 58 -14.57 27.88 7.79
C SER A 58 -13.97 29.29 7.91
N PRO A 59 -14.46 30.16 8.81
CA PRO A 59 -13.96 31.52 8.97
C PRO A 59 -12.59 31.61 9.66
N ASN A 60 -12.00 30.48 10.07
CA ASN A 60 -10.73 30.43 10.79
C ASN A 60 -9.63 29.82 9.90
N PRO A 61 -8.60 30.59 9.46
CA PRO A 61 -7.58 30.13 8.52
C PRO A 61 -6.54 29.15 9.11
N SER A 62 -6.68 28.72 10.36
CA SER A 62 -5.54 28.14 11.09
C SER A 62 -5.47 26.61 11.15
N GLU A 63 -6.52 25.84 10.79
CA GLU A 63 -6.47 24.37 10.82
C GLU A 63 -7.32 23.68 9.75
N ALA A 64 -7.42 24.26 8.54
CA ALA A 64 -7.99 23.54 7.40
C ALA A 64 -7.02 22.42 6.98
N SER A 65 -7.30 21.19 7.44
CA SER A 65 -6.54 19.98 7.10
C SER A 65 -6.36 19.86 5.58
N GLN A 66 -5.17 20.21 5.09
CA GLN A 66 -4.73 20.12 3.69
C GLN A 66 -4.50 18.65 3.27
N ASN A 67 -5.44 17.76 3.57
CA ASN A 67 -5.30 16.35 3.23
C ASN A 67 -5.63 16.15 1.73
N PRO A 68 -4.77 15.45 0.97
CA PRO A 68 -5.04 15.12 -0.43
C PRO A 68 -6.34 14.32 -0.61
N LEU A 69 -7.04 14.54 -1.72
CA LEU A 69 -8.32 13.86 -2.04
C LEU A 69 -8.23 12.32 -2.01
N TYR A 70 -7.08 11.73 -2.37
CA TYR A 70 -6.94 10.27 -2.30
C TYR A 70 -7.06 9.73 -0.87
N LYS A 71 -6.73 10.50 0.17
CA LYS A 71 -6.89 10.05 1.56
C LYS A 71 -8.36 9.97 1.96
N GLN A 72 -9.15 10.95 1.54
CA GLN A 72 -10.61 10.95 1.68
C GLN A 72 -11.21 9.77 0.93
N LEU A 73 -10.78 9.57 -0.32
CA LEU A 73 -11.23 8.42 -1.09
C LEU A 73 -10.85 7.10 -0.41
N ALA A 74 -9.64 6.96 0.13
CA ALA A 74 -9.20 5.77 0.86
C ALA A 74 -10.08 5.50 2.08
N ARG A 75 -10.44 6.54 2.83
CA ARG A 75 -11.36 6.43 3.97
C ARG A 75 -12.76 6.01 3.52
N ALA A 76 -13.34 6.67 2.54
CA ALA A 76 -14.66 6.31 2.01
C ALA A 76 -14.68 4.86 1.47
N LEU A 77 -13.62 4.43 0.78
CA LEU A 77 -13.45 3.05 0.31
C LEU A 77 -13.37 2.06 1.47
N TYR A 78 -12.63 2.40 2.53
CA TYR A 78 -12.56 1.57 3.74
C TYR A 78 -13.95 1.41 4.38
N GLU A 79 -14.69 2.51 4.51
CA GLU A 79 -16.01 2.51 5.13
C GLU A 79 -17.00 1.64 4.33
N ILE A 80 -17.06 1.78 3.00
CA ILE A 80 -17.96 0.95 2.18
C ILE A 80 -17.55 -0.53 2.18
N ILE A 81 -16.25 -0.85 2.18
CA ILE A 81 -15.75 -2.23 2.22
C ILE A 81 -16.09 -2.88 3.56
N THR A 82 -15.93 -2.14 4.66
CA THR A 82 -16.04 -2.69 6.01
C THR A 82 -17.48 -2.75 6.52
N PHE A 83 -18.28 -1.72 6.23
CA PHE A 83 -19.60 -1.56 6.83
C PHE A 83 -20.74 -1.71 5.82
N GLY A 84 -20.44 -1.94 4.54
CA GLY A 84 -21.44 -2.00 3.47
C GLY A 84 -22.24 -0.70 3.31
N SER A 85 -21.84 0.38 3.98
CA SER A 85 -22.50 1.68 4.00
C SER A 85 -21.57 2.73 4.60
N LEU A 86 -21.81 4.00 4.29
CA LEU A 86 -21.07 5.13 4.89
C LEU A 86 -21.65 5.58 6.25
N GLN A 87 -22.33 4.69 6.99
CA GLN A 87 -23.12 5.06 8.18
C GLN A 87 -22.32 5.30 9.47
N GLY A 88 -20.98 5.23 9.43
CA GLY A 88 -20.11 5.33 10.61
C GLY A 88 -20.05 6.69 11.32
N LEU A 89 -20.81 7.71 10.88
CA LEU A 89 -20.77 9.05 11.47
C LEU A 89 -22.14 9.71 11.72
N ALA A 90 -23.23 8.94 11.77
CA ALA A 90 -24.54 9.48 12.14
C ALA A 90 -25.24 8.58 13.16
N GLY A 91 -25.01 8.87 14.44
CA GLY A 91 -26.01 8.57 15.46
C GLY A 91 -27.23 9.47 15.24
N CYS A 92 -28.05 9.18 14.25
CA CYS A 92 -29.49 9.51 14.28
C CYS A 92 -30.20 8.82 13.13
N ASP A 93 -31.14 7.97 13.53
CA ASP A 93 -32.23 7.43 12.74
C ASP A 93 -32.92 8.55 11.94
N LYS A 94 -32.59 8.67 10.65
CA LYS A 94 -33.40 9.36 9.63
C LYS A 94 -32.83 9.06 8.26
N MET A 95 -33.47 8.10 7.61
CA MET A 95 -33.45 7.88 6.18
C MET A 95 -33.88 9.19 5.47
N MET A 96 -32.93 10.06 5.12
CA MET A 96 -33.17 11.22 4.27
C MET A 96 -32.69 10.90 2.85
N PRO A 97 -33.53 11.10 1.81
CA PRO A 97 -33.17 10.78 0.45
C PRO A 97 -32.12 11.78 -0.07
N PHE A 98 -30.99 11.22 -0.50
CA PHE A 98 -29.83 11.91 -1.06
C PHE A 98 -30.09 12.42 -2.48
N TYR A 99 -29.27 13.39 -2.91
CA TYR A 99 -29.05 13.91 -4.27
C TYR A 99 -29.85 13.23 -5.41
N GLN A 100 -30.70 14.02 -6.06
CA GLN A 100 -31.24 13.73 -7.40
C GLN A 100 -30.08 13.61 -8.40
N GLY A 101 -29.66 12.40 -8.75
CA GLY A 101 -28.65 12.20 -9.79
C GLY A 101 -28.31 10.74 -10.11
N SER A 102 -28.05 9.91 -9.10
CA SER A 102 -27.74 8.48 -9.30
C SER A 102 -28.97 7.60 -9.06
N ASP A 103 -29.25 6.69 -9.99
CA ASP A 103 -30.30 5.68 -9.83
C ASP A 103 -30.00 4.81 -8.59
N LEU A 104 -31.00 4.52 -7.76
CA LEU A 104 -30.83 3.69 -6.56
C LEU A 104 -30.18 2.34 -6.89
N LYS A 105 -30.50 1.80 -8.08
CA LYS A 105 -29.91 0.58 -8.62
C LYS A 105 -28.40 0.69 -8.84
N GLN A 106 -27.93 1.83 -9.35
CA GLN A 106 -26.50 2.05 -9.59
C GLN A 106 -25.73 2.10 -8.26
N GLN A 107 -26.34 2.65 -7.22
CA GLN A 107 -25.73 2.69 -5.89
C GLN A 107 -25.66 1.28 -5.27
N GLU A 108 -26.69 0.45 -5.44
CA GLU A 108 -26.68 -0.96 -5.03
C GLU A 108 -25.56 -1.73 -5.74
N GLU A 109 -25.41 -1.56 -7.06
CA GLU A 109 -24.33 -2.18 -7.84
C GLU A 109 -22.92 -1.82 -7.31
N TRP A 110 -22.72 -0.57 -6.89
CA TRP A 110 -21.45 -0.14 -6.29
C TRP A 110 -21.18 -0.80 -4.93
N PHE A 111 -22.20 -0.98 -4.09
CA PHE A 111 -22.05 -1.66 -2.81
C PHE A 111 -21.79 -3.16 -2.97
N ASP A 112 -22.49 -3.82 -3.89
CA ASP A 112 -22.26 -5.23 -4.21
C ASP A 112 -20.83 -5.44 -4.72
N LEU A 113 -20.35 -4.53 -5.57
CA LEU A 113 -18.97 -4.54 -6.04
C LEU A 113 -17.97 -4.30 -4.90
N ALA A 114 -18.22 -3.32 -4.04
CA ALA A 114 -17.38 -3.01 -2.89
C ALA A 114 -17.28 -4.20 -1.93
N HIS A 115 -18.39 -4.88 -1.67
CA HIS A 115 -18.42 -6.09 -0.85
C HIS A 115 -17.61 -7.23 -1.51
N LYS A 116 -17.82 -7.47 -2.81
CA LYS A 116 -17.12 -8.52 -3.56
C LYS A 116 -15.61 -8.30 -3.62
N GLU A 117 -15.16 -7.14 -4.10
CA GLU A 117 -13.74 -6.86 -4.26
C GLU A 117 -13.08 -6.59 -2.89
N GLY A 118 -13.81 -5.99 -1.95
CA GLY A 118 -13.38 -5.79 -0.57
C GLY A 118 -13.14 -7.11 0.17
N SER A 119 -13.99 -8.12 -0.02
CA SER A 119 -13.79 -9.46 0.56
C SER A 119 -12.54 -10.14 -0.01
N GLN A 120 -12.29 -10.03 -1.32
CA GLN A 120 -11.06 -10.55 -1.93
C GLN A 120 -9.82 -9.84 -1.39
N LEU A 121 -9.87 -8.52 -1.25
CA LEU A 121 -8.80 -7.73 -0.66
C LEU A 121 -8.51 -8.13 0.79
N ALA A 122 -9.55 -8.27 1.61
CA ALA A 122 -9.42 -8.69 3.01
C ALA A 122 -8.80 -10.08 3.14
N GLU A 123 -9.18 -11.03 2.28
CA GLU A 123 -8.60 -12.38 2.26
C GLU A 123 -7.11 -12.37 1.88
N ILE A 124 -6.70 -11.53 0.91
CA ILE A 124 -5.28 -11.35 0.59
C ILE A 124 -4.53 -10.81 1.82
N LEU A 125 -5.04 -9.75 2.45
CA LEU A 125 -4.38 -9.11 3.59
C LEU A 125 -4.26 -10.03 4.81
N LYS A 126 -5.28 -10.85 5.07
CA LYS A 126 -5.31 -11.81 6.17
C LYS A 126 -4.21 -12.88 6.07
N ASN A 127 -3.81 -13.23 4.85
CA ASN A 127 -2.81 -14.27 4.61
C ASN A 127 -1.37 -13.75 4.64
N ILE A 128 -1.16 -12.45 4.86
CA ILE A 128 0.17 -11.84 4.95
C ILE A 128 0.81 -12.19 6.30
N ASN A 129 2.08 -12.63 6.26
CA ASN A 129 2.83 -13.01 7.45
C ASN A 129 3.68 -11.87 8.00
N PHE A 130 4.23 -11.01 7.12
CA PHE A 130 5.16 -9.96 7.52
C PHE A 130 4.93 -8.66 6.73
N GLU A 131 5.14 -7.52 7.39
CA GLU A 131 5.19 -6.20 6.74
C GLU A 131 6.62 -5.65 6.74
N LEU A 132 7.14 -5.32 5.56
CA LEU A 132 8.46 -4.74 5.37
C LEU A 132 8.37 -3.40 4.63
N HIS A 133 9.29 -2.49 4.96
CA HIS A 133 9.45 -1.24 4.23
C HIS A 133 10.79 -1.21 3.47
N VAL A 134 10.73 -0.83 2.20
CA VAL A 134 11.89 -0.69 1.29
C VAL A 134 11.86 0.69 0.63
N GLN A 135 13.02 1.33 0.54
CA GLN A 135 13.15 2.64 -0.11
C GLN A 135 13.33 2.51 -1.63
N GLU A 136 13.05 3.58 -2.37
CA GLU A 136 13.47 3.67 -3.78
C GLU A 136 15.00 3.73 -3.90
N PRO A 137 15.59 3.16 -4.96
CA PRO A 137 14.95 2.50 -6.12
C PRO A 137 14.58 1.03 -5.88
N PHE A 138 14.91 0.47 -4.71
CA PHE A 138 14.77 -0.96 -4.44
C PHE A 138 13.33 -1.43 -4.43
N PHE A 139 12.38 -0.58 -4.02
CA PHE A 139 10.95 -0.91 -4.09
C PHE A 139 10.50 -1.12 -5.55
N THR A 140 10.80 -0.19 -6.45
CA THR A 140 10.50 -0.35 -7.89
C THR A 140 11.21 -1.58 -8.46
N GLN A 141 12.46 -1.84 -8.07
CA GLN A 141 13.20 -3.02 -8.55
C GLN A 141 12.59 -4.34 -8.07
N LEU A 142 12.03 -4.41 -6.85
CA LEU A 142 11.25 -5.55 -6.35
C LEU A 142 9.94 -5.68 -7.14
N GLN A 143 9.25 -4.56 -7.35
CA GLN A 143 8.04 -4.50 -8.16
C GLN A 143 8.29 -4.97 -9.59
N ASP A 144 9.45 -4.71 -10.19
CA ASP A 144 9.76 -5.13 -11.56
C ASP A 144 10.34 -6.56 -11.61
N GLY A 145 10.64 -7.17 -10.47
CA GLY A 145 11.28 -8.49 -10.38
C GLY A 145 12.77 -8.49 -10.74
N ILE A 146 13.39 -7.31 -10.80
CA ILE A 146 14.83 -7.14 -11.04
C ILE A 146 15.61 -7.47 -9.76
N LYS A 147 15.16 -6.89 -8.64
CA LYS A 147 15.62 -7.25 -7.30
C LYS A 147 14.81 -8.46 -6.84
N THR A 148 15.49 -9.53 -6.48
CA THR A 148 14.88 -10.82 -6.07
C THR A 148 15.36 -11.28 -4.71
N ILE A 149 16.31 -10.56 -4.10
CA ILE A 149 16.83 -10.88 -2.77
C ILE A 149 16.81 -9.62 -1.92
N GLU A 150 16.22 -9.70 -0.74
CA GLU A 150 16.18 -8.65 0.25
C GLU A 150 17.09 -8.96 1.44
N GLY A 151 18.22 -8.25 1.54
CA GLY A 151 19.16 -8.38 2.65
C GLY A 151 18.80 -7.49 3.84
N ARG A 152 18.81 -8.03 5.06
CA ARG A 152 18.52 -7.33 6.31
C ARG A 152 19.46 -7.81 7.41
N CYS A 153 19.76 -6.94 8.39
CA CYS A 153 20.40 -7.40 9.61
C CYS A 153 19.42 -8.33 10.36
N ALA A 154 19.89 -9.49 10.82
CA ALA A 154 19.05 -10.58 11.32
C ALA A 154 18.56 -10.33 12.76
N VAL A 155 17.69 -9.32 12.92
CA VAL A 155 17.20 -8.85 14.24
C VAL A 155 15.69 -9.04 14.41
N GLY A 156 15.26 -9.40 15.62
CA GLY A 156 13.83 -9.52 15.94
C GLY A 156 13.11 -10.50 15.01
N ASP A 157 11.98 -10.05 14.46
CA ASP A 157 11.09 -10.88 13.64
C ASP A 157 11.65 -11.24 12.26
N TYR A 158 12.75 -10.62 11.81
CA TYR A 158 13.45 -11.07 10.58
C TYR A 158 13.89 -12.54 10.68
N ASN A 159 14.24 -13.01 11.88
CA ASN A 159 14.67 -14.39 12.13
C ASN A 159 13.52 -15.41 12.05
N ARG A 160 12.27 -14.96 11.99
CA ARG A 160 11.08 -15.81 11.89
C ARG A 160 10.63 -16.01 10.46
N ILE A 161 11.19 -15.26 9.51
CA ILE A 161 10.84 -15.36 8.09
C ILE A 161 11.34 -16.70 7.56
N ALA A 162 10.46 -17.42 6.87
CA ALA A 162 10.73 -18.71 6.29
C ALA A 162 10.15 -18.81 4.87
N SER A 163 10.63 -19.78 4.09
CA SER A 163 10.09 -20.09 2.76
C SER A 163 8.57 -20.34 2.83
N GLY A 164 7.85 -19.86 1.81
CA GLY A 164 6.39 -19.88 1.72
C GLY A 164 5.67 -18.75 2.46
N ALA A 165 6.39 -17.90 3.23
CA ALA A 165 5.77 -16.74 3.87
C ALA A 165 5.43 -15.65 2.85
N LEU A 166 4.32 -14.94 3.06
CA LEU A 166 3.93 -13.77 2.31
C LEU A 166 4.36 -12.48 3.00
N ILE A 167 5.07 -11.63 2.28
CA ILE A 167 5.55 -10.33 2.74
C ILE A 167 4.82 -9.22 2.00
N LEU A 168 4.29 -8.25 2.73
CA LEU A 168 3.76 -7.00 2.21
C LEU A 168 4.82 -5.90 2.27
N PHE A 169 5.33 -5.52 1.10
CA PHE A 169 6.24 -4.40 0.95
C PHE A 169 5.48 -3.09 0.77
N ASN A 170 5.85 -2.10 1.59
CA ASN A 170 5.31 -0.74 1.55
C ASN A 170 3.76 -0.70 1.52
N LYS A 171 3.12 -1.67 2.19
CA LYS A 171 1.66 -1.80 2.28
C LYS A 171 0.91 -1.98 0.96
N CYS A 172 1.60 -2.31 -0.14
CA CYS A 172 0.96 -2.39 -1.47
C CYS A 172 1.44 -3.52 -2.38
N LEU A 173 2.64 -4.07 -2.18
CA LEU A 173 3.19 -5.14 -3.02
C LEU A 173 3.36 -6.42 -2.20
N VAL A 174 2.72 -7.51 -2.61
CA VAL A 174 2.88 -8.81 -1.95
C VAL A 174 3.91 -9.65 -2.70
N LEU A 175 4.90 -10.18 -2.00
CA LEU A 175 5.85 -11.15 -2.54
C LEU A 175 5.91 -12.39 -1.63
N GLU A 176 6.18 -13.55 -2.23
CA GLU A 176 6.36 -14.80 -1.51
C GLU A 176 7.84 -15.12 -1.33
N VAL A 177 8.21 -15.49 -0.11
CA VAL A 177 9.57 -15.91 0.23
C VAL A 177 9.86 -17.27 -0.40
N GLN A 178 10.88 -17.31 -1.25
CA GLN A 178 11.33 -18.53 -1.91
C GLN A 178 12.34 -19.28 -1.04
N ASP A 179 13.31 -18.57 -0.48
CA ASP A 179 14.37 -19.09 0.37
C ASP A 179 14.85 -18.03 1.38
N VAL A 180 15.56 -18.49 2.41
CA VAL A 180 16.12 -17.65 3.46
C VAL A 180 17.51 -18.17 3.82
N CYS A 181 18.54 -17.34 3.64
CA CYS A 181 19.93 -17.67 3.93
C CYS A 181 20.48 -16.73 5.00
N HIS A 182 21.36 -17.24 5.87
CA HIS A 182 22.01 -16.45 6.93
C HIS A 182 23.52 -16.39 6.71
N TYR A 183 24.09 -15.22 6.96
CA TYR A 183 25.50 -14.90 6.73
C TYR A 183 26.07 -14.14 7.93
N ALA A 184 27.39 -14.19 8.14
CA ALA A 184 28.00 -13.45 9.25
C ALA A 184 28.07 -11.94 8.97
N SER A 185 28.10 -11.53 7.70
CA SER A 185 28.21 -10.13 7.28
C SER A 185 27.47 -9.85 5.97
N PHE A 186 27.22 -8.57 5.67
CA PHE A 186 26.72 -8.13 4.37
C PHE A 186 27.75 -8.39 3.28
N PHE A 187 29.04 -8.34 3.59
CA PHE A 187 30.09 -8.68 2.63
C PHE A 187 29.94 -10.14 2.17
N GLU A 188 29.87 -11.08 3.13
CA GLU A 188 29.67 -12.50 2.82
C GLU A 188 28.36 -12.76 2.09
N MET A 189 27.28 -12.11 2.51
CA MET A 189 25.99 -12.21 1.82
C MET A 189 26.11 -11.73 0.36
N LEU A 190 26.76 -10.59 0.09
CA LEU A 190 26.90 -10.05 -1.26
C LEU A 190 27.91 -10.81 -2.13
N GLU A 191 28.83 -11.56 -1.52
CA GLU A 191 29.75 -12.46 -2.21
C GLU A 191 29.07 -13.78 -2.59
N ALA A 192 28.29 -14.36 -1.67
CA ALA A 192 27.57 -15.61 -1.88
C ALA A 192 26.32 -15.42 -2.77
N GLU A 193 25.56 -14.36 -2.53
CA GLU A 193 24.40 -13.99 -3.33
C GLU A 193 24.82 -13.19 -4.56
N THR A 194 24.05 -13.27 -5.64
CA THR A 194 24.33 -12.44 -6.82
C THR A 194 24.09 -10.96 -6.50
N LEU A 195 25.13 -10.13 -6.46
CA LEU A 195 25.04 -8.68 -6.19
C LEU A 195 23.92 -7.99 -6.97
N ALA A 196 23.75 -8.31 -8.26
CA ALA A 196 22.71 -7.72 -9.10
C ALA A 196 21.27 -8.12 -8.69
N LYS A 197 21.09 -9.26 -8.00
CA LYS A 197 19.79 -9.68 -7.45
C LYS A 197 19.48 -9.01 -6.10
N VAL A 198 20.51 -8.62 -5.35
CA VAL A 198 20.39 -7.95 -4.04
C VAL A 198 20.32 -6.44 -4.19
N LEU A 199 21.25 -5.84 -4.94
CA LEU A 199 21.40 -4.41 -5.15
C LEU A 199 21.59 -4.09 -6.65
N PRO A 200 20.52 -4.20 -7.47
CA PRO A 200 20.61 -3.90 -8.89
C PRO A 200 21.16 -2.49 -9.18
N GLY A 201 22.17 -2.42 -10.05
CA GLY A 201 22.85 -1.18 -10.44
C GLY A 201 24.12 -0.86 -9.65
N VAL A 202 24.37 -1.54 -8.53
CA VAL A 202 25.64 -1.46 -7.78
C VAL A 202 26.71 -2.29 -8.47
N LYS A 203 27.95 -1.77 -8.56
CA LYS A 203 29.01 -2.39 -9.36
C LYS A 203 29.96 -3.27 -8.56
N THR A 204 30.15 -2.97 -7.27
CA THR A 204 31.10 -3.69 -6.42
C THR A 204 30.49 -4.07 -5.08
N ILE A 205 31.06 -5.11 -4.44
CA ILE A 205 30.63 -5.55 -3.11
C ILE A 205 30.86 -4.42 -2.08
N ASP A 206 32.00 -3.72 -2.14
CA ASP A 206 32.30 -2.62 -1.24
C ASP A 206 31.25 -1.51 -1.32
N GLU A 207 30.86 -1.09 -2.54
CA GLU A 207 29.75 -0.14 -2.74
C GLU A 207 28.44 -0.68 -2.14
N GLY A 208 28.18 -1.98 -2.32
CA GLY A 208 27.00 -2.64 -1.77
C GLY A 208 26.96 -2.63 -0.23
N VAL A 209 28.09 -2.90 0.42
CA VAL A 209 28.22 -2.78 1.89
C VAL A 209 27.96 -1.33 2.33
N GLN A 210 28.45 -0.33 1.57
CA GLN A 210 28.16 1.08 1.87
C GLN A 210 26.68 1.45 1.74
N VAL A 211 25.89 0.76 0.90
CA VAL A 211 24.43 0.91 0.89
C VAL A 211 23.84 0.49 2.24
N TYR A 212 24.24 -0.67 2.77
CA TYR A 212 23.75 -1.17 4.05
C TYR A 212 24.20 -0.34 5.25
N ARG A 213 25.41 0.25 5.19
CA ARG A 213 25.94 1.15 6.24
C ARG A 213 25.11 2.41 6.46
N LYS A 214 24.25 2.78 5.50
CA LYS A 214 23.26 3.87 5.69
C LYS A 214 22.16 3.50 6.69
N PHE A 215 21.96 2.20 6.94
CA PHE A 215 20.86 1.67 7.75
C PHE A 215 21.33 0.92 8.99
N TYR A 216 22.49 0.25 8.93
CA TYR A 216 22.99 -0.61 10.00
C TYR A 216 24.44 -0.27 10.34
N THR A 217 24.72 -0.18 11.64
CA THR A 217 26.10 -0.11 12.14
C THR A 217 26.79 -1.47 11.96
N GLU A 218 28.11 -1.43 11.78
CA GLU A 218 28.92 -2.64 11.68
C GLU A 218 28.83 -3.50 12.94
N GLU A 219 28.85 -2.89 14.13
CA GLU A 219 28.68 -3.61 15.39
C GLU A 219 27.38 -4.44 15.42
N LYS A 220 26.27 -3.85 14.94
CA LYS A 220 24.97 -4.53 14.93
C LYS A 220 24.95 -5.68 13.93
N GLU A 221 25.52 -5.47 12.75
CA GLU A 221 25.71 -6.54 11.77
C GLU A 221 26.52 -7.69 12.37
N MET A 222 27.71 -7.41 12.93
CA MET A 222 28.59 -8.45 13.46
C MET A 222 27.99 -9.19 14.67
N THR A 223 27.14 -8.52 15.45
CA THR A 223 26.47 -9.12 16.61
C THR A 223 25.34 -10.07 16.20
N ASN A 224 24.60 -9.75 15.14
CA ASN A 224 23.37 -10.46 14.78
C ASN A 224 23.49 -11.30 13.50
N GLY A 225 24.50 -11.02 12.68
CA GLY A 225 24.58 -11.49 11.30
C GLY A 225 23.58 -10.79 10.38
N VAL A 226 23.43 -11.38 9.20
CA VAL A 226 22.61 -10.89 8.09
C VAL A 226 21.73 -12.03 7.59
N VAL A 227 20.49 -11.69 7.21
CA VAL A 227 19.56 -12.57 6.53
C VAL A 227 19.34 -12.08 5.10
N ALA A 228 19.45 -12.98 4.13
CA ALA A 228 19.02 -12.78 2.75
C ALA A 228 17.68 -13.48 2.54
N ILE A 229 16.68 -12.73 2.09
CA ILE A 229 15.33 -13.21 1.87
C ILE A 229 15.08 -13.21 0.37
N GLY A 230 15.12 -14.38 -0.28
CA GLY A 230 14.75 -14.49 -1.68
C GLY A 230 13.25 -14.40 -1.85
N VAL A 231 12.79 -13.61 -2.81
CA VAL A 231 11.37 -13.29 -3.01
C VAL A 231 10.96 -13.39 -4.47
N ALA A 232 9.71 -13.79 -4.71
CA ALA A 232 9.11 -13.81 -6.03
C ALA A 232 7.71 -13.21 -6.01
N LYS A 233 7.25 -12.74 -7.19
CA LYS A 233 5.89 -12.23 -7.36
C LYS A 233 4.86 -13.34 -7.24
N VAL A 234 3.77 -13.02 -6.56
CA VAL A 234 2.55 -13.84 -6.55
C VAL A 234 1.46 -13.19 -7.40
N ALA A 235 0.55 -14.01 -7.93
CA ALA A 235 -0.58 -13.53 -8.72
C ALA A 235 -1.61 -12.75 -7.88
N ALA A 236 -1.74 -13.11 -6.60
CA ALA A 236 -2.69 -12.48 -5.69
C ALA A 236 -2.11 -11.17 -5.12
N GLN A 237 -2.34 -10.06 -5.82
CA GLN A 237 -1.90 -8.74 -5.41
C GLN A 237 -3.05 -7.90 -4.84
N PRO A 238 -2.87 -7.18 -3.73
CA PRO A 238 -3.94 -6.41 -3.08
C PRO A 238 -4.41 -5.23 -3.93
N TYR A 239 -3.55 -4.70 -4.82
CA TYR A 239 -3.94 -3.58 -5.69
C TYR A 239 -4.91 -4.01 -6.80
N LEU A 240 -5.02 -5.30 -7.12
CA LEU A 240 -5.90 -5.80 -8.17
C LEU A 240 -7.40 -5.68 -7.83
N PRO A 241 -7.90 -6.20 -6.69
CA PRO A 241 -9.30 -6.00 -6.31
C PRO A 241 -9.61 -4.50 -6.12
N LEU A 242 -8.67 -3.72 -5.57
CA LEU A 242 -8.85 -2.27 -5.46
C LEU A 242 -8.97 -1.60 -6.84
N ALA A 243 -8.13 -1.98 -7.81
CA ALA A 243 -8.21 -1.47 -9.17
C ALA A 243 -9.54 -1.83 -9.85
N ARG A 244 -10.05 -3.05 -9.66
CA ARG A 244 -11.37 -3.46 -10.16
C ARG A 244 -12.51 -2.68 -9.51
N LEU A 245 -12.40 -2.39 -8.22
CA LEU A 245 -13.37 -1.55 -7.51
C LEU A 245 -13.38 -0.12 -8.11
N LEU A 246 -12.21 0.49 -8.32
CA LEU A 246 -12.10 1.80 -8.96
C LEU A 246 -12.68 1.79 -10.39
N LEU A 247 -12.41 0.73 -11.15
CA LEU A 247 -12.94 0.54 -12.51
C LEU A 247 -14.47 0.48 -12.52
N GLY A 248 -15.10 -0.21 -11.56
CA GLY A 248 -16.55 -0.32 -11.50
C GLY A 248 -17.24 0.91 -10.93
N LEU A 249 -16.61 1.62 -9.98
CA LEU A 249 -17.09 2.91 -9.48
C LEU A 249 -17.06 3.98 -10.59
N LYS A 250 -16.03 3.94 -11.45
CA LYS A 250 -15.75 4.96 -12.46
C LYS A 250 -15.66 6.35 -11.83
N HIS A 251 -15.66 7.37 -12.69
CA HIS A 251 -15.61 8.77 -12.27
C HIS A 251 -16.78 9.15 -11.34
N ASP A 252 -18.01 8.76 -11.70
CA ASP A 252 -19.21 9.20 -10.98
C ASP A 252 -19.33 8.58 -9.57
N GLY A 253 -18.95 7.30 -9.43
CA GLY A 253 -18.90 6.64 -8.13
C GLY A 253 -17.85 7.24 -7.21
N ILE A 254 -16.65 7.52 -7.74
CA ILE A 254 -15.59 8.18 -6.97
C ILE A 254 -16.01 9.57 -6.51
N LEU A 255 -16.61 10.38 -7.37
CA LEU A 255 -17.12 11.70 -6.98
C LEU A 255 -18.26 11.60 -5.95
N SER A 256 -19.15 10.61 -6.09
CA SER A 256 -20.21 10.37 -5.12
C SER A 256 -19.65 10.05 -3.72
N LEU A 257 -18.58 9.27 -3.64
CA LEU A 257 -17.89 8.98 -2.38
C LEU A 257 -17.23 10.22 -1.79
N LEU A 258 -16.51 11.01 -2.59
CA LEU A 258 -15.81 12.22 -2.14
C LEU A 258 -16.78 13.33 -1.69
N ASN A 259 -17.87 13.57 -2.43
CA ASN A 259 -18.85 14.60 -2.12
C ASN A 259 -19.63 14.31 -0.83
N ARG A 260 -19.73 13.04 -0.41
CA ARG A 260 -20.39 12.63 0.84
C ARG A 260 -19.55 12.93 2.08
N GLU A 261 -18.21 12.90 2.00
CA GLU A 261 -17.34 13.34 3.10
C GLU A 261 -17.43 14.86 3.33
N HIS A 262 -17.57 15.64 2.25
CA HIS A 262 -17.69 17.10 2.32
C HIS A 262 -18.93 17.59 3.08
N LEU A 263 -20.03 16.82 3.02
CA LEU A 263 -21.27 17.11 3.73
C LEU A 263 -21.20 16.73 5.21
N ALA A 264 -20.43 15.69 5.56
CA ALA A 264 -20.21 15.29 6.96
C ALA A 264 -19.35 16.30 7.74
N GLY A 265 -18.46 17.05 7.05
CA GLY A 265 -17.64 18.11 7.65
C GLY A 265 -18.30 19.49 7.74
N SER A 266 -19.52 19.67 7.22
CA SER A 266 -20.19 20.97 7.11
C SER A 266 -21.35 21.17 8.10
N MET A 267 -21.48 20.33 9.13
CA MET A 267 -22.51 20.49 10.16
C MET A 267 -21.99 21.35 11.32
N PRO A 268 -22.69 22.45 11.70
CA PRO A 268 -22.36 23.28 12.87
C PRO A 268 -22.65 22.59 14.21
#